data_AF-A0A927QDP3-F1
#
_entry.id   AF-A0A927QDP3-F1
#
_cell.length_a   1.000
_cell.length_b   1.000
_cell.length_c   1.000
_cell.angle_alpha   90.00
_cell.angle_beta   90.00
_cell.angle_gamma   90.00
#
_symmetry.space_group_name_H-M   'P 1'
#
loop_
_entity.id
_entity.type
_entity.pdbx_description
1 polymer ?
#
loop_
_entity_poly.entity_id
_entity_poly.type
_entity_poly.pdbx_seq_one_letter_code
_entity_poly.pdbx_strand_id
1 'polypeptide(L)'
;MRHLLPAVVLVVVSAVPSLALDSSVKRQLNALAPEERLEQRCDIEAMERIAAEQKGMRPDKVIAYTFGEPQVTENSIKAAGAVFRSSGEWYKLKYKCRTSEQNLAIQSFDYRVGEKVPESQWGQYYLYN
;
A
#
# COMPACT_ATOMS: atom_id res chain seq x y z
N MET A 1 35.90 -47.82 -14.60
CA MET A 1 34.85 -47.40 -13.64
C MET A 1 34.79 -45.88 -13.65
N ARG A 2 33.77 -45.28 -14.28
CA ARG A 2 33.59 -43.82 -14.36
C ARG A 2 32.35 -43.47 -13.56
N HIS A 3 32.54 -43.08 -12.31
CA HIS A 3 31.43 -42.68 -11.43
C HIS A 3 30.98 -41.27 -11.82
N LEU A 4 29.77 -41.18 -12.37
CA LEU A 4 29.05 -39.93 -12.57
C LEU A 4 28.44 -39.53 -11.21
N LEU A 5 28.89 -38.40 -10.65
CA LEU A 5 28.27 -37.77 -9.47
C LEU A 5 27.10 -36.89 -9.94
N PRO A 6 25.90 -36.98 -9.35
CA PRO A 6 24.79 -36.13 -9.71
C PRO A 6 24.94 -34.77 -9.02
N ALA A 7 24.84 -33.69 -9.79
CA ALA A 7 24.75 -32.33 -9.25
C ALA A 7 23.34 -32.15 -8.64
N VAL A 8 23.26 -32.07 -7.32
CA VAL A 8 22.02 -31.73 -6.61
C VAL A 8 21.84 -30.22 -6.71
N VAL A 9 20.90 -29.78 -7.56
CA VAL A 9 20.48 -28.38 -7.62
C VAL A 9 19.54 -28.11 -6.46
N LEU A 10 20.01 -27.37 -5.47
CA LEU A 10 19.22 -26.94 -4.31
C LEU A 10 18.34 -25.75 -4.72
N VAL A 11 17.07 -26.02 -5.05
CA VAL A 11 16.07 -24.97 -5.29
C VAL A 11 15.68 -24.39 -3.92
N VAL A 12 16.20 -23.21 -3.59
CA VAL A 12 15.78 -22.46 -2.41
C VAL A 12 14.41 -21.86 -2.70
N VAL A 13 13.36 -22.51 -2.18
CA VAL A 13 12.00 -21.95 -2.19
C VAL A 13 11.93 -20.89 -1.10
N SER A 14 12.10 -19.62 -1.48
CA SER A 14 11.87 -18.49 -0.56
C SER A 14 10.37 -18.43 -0.26
N ALA A 15 9.97 -18.83 0.94
CA ALA A 15 8.61 -18.61 1.42
C ALA A 15 8.39 -17.10 1.56
N VAL A 16 7.69 -16.49 0.61
CA VAL A 16 7.26 -15.10 0.72
C VAL A 16 6.22 -15.06 1.85
N PRO A 17 6.39 -14.24 2.89
CA PRO A 17 5.39 -14.14 3.93
C PRO A 17 4.11 -13.56 3.31
N SER A 18 3.05 -14.38 3.25
CA SER A 18 1.70 -13.87 3.04
C SER A 18 1.31 -13.13 4.32
N LEU A 19 1.47 -11.81 4.34
CA LEU A 19 0.95 -10.98 5.42
C LEU A 19 -0.57 -11.11 5.42
N ALA A 20 -1.09 -12.01 6.25
CA ALA A 20 -2.51 -12.18 6.42
C ALA A 20 -3.06 -10.93 7.11
N LEU A 21 -4.13 -10.34 6.55
CA LEU A 21 -4.80 -9.20 7.14
C LEU A 21 -5.29 -9.52 8.55
N ASP A 22 -4.96 -8.66 9.51
CA ASP A 22 -5.38 -8.83 10.91
C ASP A 22 -6.92 -8.93 11.03
N SER A 23 -7.39 -9.78 11.93
CA SER A 23 -8.81 -10.07 12.09
C SER A 23 -9.65 -8.86 12.53
N SER A 24 -9.06 -7.95 13.31
CA SER A 24 -9.72 -6.72 13.76
C SER A 24 -9.85 -5.73 12.60
N VAL A 25 -8.77 -5.56 11.82
CA VAL A 25 -8.76 -4.73 10.61
C VAL A 25 -9.76 -5.26 9.58
N LYS A 26 -9.77 -6.57 9.35
CA LYS A 26 -10.76 -7.21 8.45
C LYS A 26 -12.20 -6.94 8.89
N ARG A 27 -12.48 -6.97 10.20
CA ARG A 27 -13.81 -6.67 10.74
C ARG A 27 -14.21 -5.21 10.48
N GLN A 28 -13.29 -4.27 10.71
CA GLN A 28 -13.51 -2.85 10.45
C GLN A 28 -13.77 -2.60 8.96
N LEU A 29 -12.93 -3.14 8.07
CA LEU A 29 -13.10 -3.04 6.62
C LEU A 29 -14.46 -3.60 6.16
N ASN A 30 -14.89 -4.73 6.70
CA ASN A 30 -16.19 -5.33 6.36
C ASN A 30 -17.39 -4.47 6.77
N ALA A 31 -17.24 -3.54 7.72
CA ALA A 31 -18.30 -2.62 8.13
C ALA A 31 -18.46 -1.41 7.19
N LEU A 32 -17.48 -1.17 6.32
CA LEU A 32 -17.48 -0.04 5.37
C LEU A 32 -18.29 -0.36 4.12
N ALA A 33 -18.74 0.68 3.41
CA ALA A 33 -19.27 0.54 2.06
C ALA A 33 -18.20 -0.03 1.11
N PRO A 34 -18.54 -0.75 0.02
CA PRO A 34 -17.55 -1.40 -0.85
C PRO A 34 -16.45 -0.46 -1.37
N GLU A 35 -16.81 0.72 -1.84
CA GLU A 35 -15.86 1.71 -2.34
C GLU A 35 -14.92 2.22 -1.23
N GLU A 36 -15.47 2.54 -0.06
CA GLU A 36 -14.67 2.96 1.09
C GLU A 36 -13.76 1.83 1.58
N ARG A 37 -14.24 0.59 1.57
CA ARG A 37 -13.44 -0.60 1.87
C ARG A 37 -12.28 -0.76 0.92
N LEU A 38 -12.51 -0.57 -0.38
CA LEU A 38 -11.48 -0.60 -1.42
C LEU A 38 -10.39 0.44 -1.12
N GLU A 39 -10.76 1.70 -0.93
CA GLU A 39 -9.80 2.78 -0.62
C GLU A 39 -9.02 2.46 0.65
N GLN A 40 -9.69 2.15 1.76
CA GLN A 40 -9.04 1.88 3.04
C GLN A 40 -8.11 0.66 2.98
N ARG A 41 -8.50 -0.42 2.28
CA ARG A 41 -7.64 -1.59 2.09
C ARG A 41 -6.39 -1.26 1.28
N CYS A 42 -6.52 -0.41 0.26
CA CYS A 42 -5.40 0.03 -0.57
C CYS A 42 -4.48 1.02 0.16
N ASP A 43 -5.02 1.88 1.01
CA ASP A 43 -4.26 2.78 1.87
C ASP A 43 -3.46 2.01 2.94
N ILE A 44 -4.06 0.97 3.54
CA ILE A 44 -3.35 0.05 4.44
C ILE A 44 -2.19 -0.64 3.71
N GLU A 45 -2.43 -1.18 2.52
CA GLU A 45 -1.39 -1.81 1.71
C GLU A 45 -0.26 -0.84 1.37
N ALA A 46 -0.59 0.42 1.04
CA ALA A 46 0.39 1.46 0.78
C ALA A 46 1.30 1.69 2.00
N MET A 47 0.72 1.81 3.18
CA MET A 47 1.48 1.98 4.43
C MET A 47 2.38 0.78 4.72
N GLU A 48 1.87 -0.44 4.59
CA GLU A 48 2.60 -1.68 4.82
C GLU A 48 3.82 -1.80 3.88
N ARG A 49 3.62 -1.58 2.57
CA ARG A 49 4.72 -1.62 1.59
C ARG A 49 5.72 -0.51 1.78
N ILE A 50 5.29 0.72 2.03
CA ILE A 50 6.21 1.83 2.28
C ILE A 50 7.04 1.54 3.55
N ALA A 51 6.44 1.03 4.62
CA ALA A 51 7.17 0.66 5.84
C ALA A 51 8.21 -0.45 5.59
N ALA A 52 7.90 -1.42 4.74
CA ALA A 52 8.78 -2.54 4.43
C ALA A 52 9.90 -2.19 3.44
N GLU A 53 9.61 -1.36 2.44
CA GLU A 53 10.47 -1.13 1.27
C GLU A 53 11.23 0.21 1.33
N GLN A 54 10.71 1.22 2.05
CA GLN A 54 11.31 2.55 2.12
C GLN A 54 12.04 2.76 3.45
N LYS A 55 13.38 2.69 3.40
CA LYS A 55 14.22 2.79 4.59
C LYS A 55 13.93 4.06 5.40
N GLY A 56 13.56 3.88 6.66
CA GLY A 56 13.33 4.96 7.62
C GLY A 56 11.92 5.56 7.59
N MET A 57 11.05 5.11 6.67
CA MET A 57 9.65 5.54 6.65
C MET A 57 8.82 4.68 7.61
N ARG A 58 7.93 5.33 8.36
CA ARG A 58 6.97 4.71 9.27
C ARG A 58 5.59 5.36 9.05
N PRO A 59 4.90 5.00 7.96
CA PRO A 59 3.63 5.61 7.63
C PRO A 59 2.58 5.37 8.72
N ASP A 60 1.80 6.40 9.05
CA ASP A 60 0.67 6.30 9.98
C ASP A 60 -0.66 6.79 9.40
N LYS A 61 -0.63 7.37 8.20
CA LYS A 61 -1.80 7.86 7.48
C LYS A 61 -1.52 7.93 5.98
N VAL A 62 -2.54 7.63 5.19
CA VAL A 62 -2.60 7.87 3.74
C VAL A 62 -3.88 8.66 3.46
N ILE A 63 -3.84 9.55 2.46
CA ILE A 63 -5.01 10.24 1.93
C ILE A 63 -4.91 10.14 0.41
N ALA A 64 -5.90 9.52 -0.24
CA ALA A 64 -5.86 9.22 -1.67
C ALA A 64 -6.06 10.43 -2.60
N TYR A 65 -6.73 11.48 -2.11
CA TYR A 65 -7.30 12.56 -2.92
C TYR A 65 -6.65 13.94 -2.72
N THR A 66 -5.58 14.06 -1.94
CA THR A 66 -5.01 15.37 -1.52
C THR A 66 -4.68 16.34 -2.66
N PHE A 67 -4.09 15.86 -3.75
CA PHE A 67 -3.74 16.66 -4.93
C PHE A 67 -4.64 16.36 -6.15
N GLY A 68 -5.75 15.66 -5.96
CA GLY A 68 -6.70 15.34 -7.02
C GLY A 68 -7.40 14.00 -6.79
N GLU A 69 -8.64 13.91 -7.30
CA GLU A 69 -9.53 12.77 -7.12
C GLU A 69 -8.93 11.45 -7.65
N PRO A 70 -9.08 10.34 -6.90
CA PRO A 70 -8.74 9.01 -7.39
C PRO A 70 -9.68 8.58 -8.51
N GLN A 71 -9.17 7.76 -9.42
CA GLN A 71 -9.99 7.05 -10.41
C GLN A 71 -10.38 5.70 -9.81
N VAL A 72 -11.68 5.50 -9.59
CA VAL A 72 -12.22 4.32 -8.90
C VAL A 72 -13.12 3.50 -9.82
N THR A 73 -13.00 2.18 -9.68
CA THR A 73 -13.87 1.16 -10.27
C THR A 73 -14.25 0.16 -9.17
N GLU A 74 -15.12 -0.81 -9.44
CA GLU A 74 -15.61 -1.77 -8.44
C GLU A 74 -14.53 -2.43 -7.57
N ASN A 75 -13.35 -2.74 -8.14
CA ASN A 75 -12.27 -3.41 -7.42
C ASN A 75 -10.89 -2.79 -7.62
N SER A 76 -10.81 -1.62 -8.24
CA SER A 76 -9.53 -0.97 -8.53
C SER A 76 -9.58 0.53 -8.29
N ILE A 77 -8.53 1.06 -7.70
CA ILE A 77 -8.34 2.49 -7.42
C ILE A 77 -6.97 2.94 -7.95
N LYS A 78 -6.94 4.12 -8.57
CA LYS A 78 -5.73 4.81 -8.99
C LYS A 78 -5.70 6.20 -8.36
N ALA A 79 -4.86 6.38 -7.35
CA ALA A 79 -4.69 7.63 -6.63
C ALA A 79 -3.43 8.34 -7.12
N ALA A 80 -3.59 9.27 -8.07
CA ALA A 80 -2.46 10.01 -8.66
C ALA A 80 -2.03 11.24 -7.83
N GLY A 81 -2.87 11.67 -6.88
CA GLY A 81 -2.69 12.82 -6.01
C GLY A 81 -2.61 12.45 -4.53
N ALA A 82 -2.25 11.22 -4.19
CA ALA A 82 -2.21 10.77 -2.81
C ALA A 82 -1.06 11.41 -2.01
N VAL A 83 -1.14 11.29 -0.69
CA VAL A 83 -0.05 11.55 0.26
C VAL A 83 -0.01 10.46 1.32
N PHE A 84 1.14 10.29 1.96
CA PHE A 84 1.24 9.59 3.23
C PHE A 84 2.00 10.43 4.24
N ARG A 85 1.72 10.20 5.53
CA ARG A 85 2.43 10.83 6.63
C ARG A 85 3.36 9.83 7.30
N SER A 86 4.59 10.24 7.56
CA SER A 86 5.59 9.46 8.29
C SER A 86 6.34 10.37 9.25
N SER A 87 6.36 10.02 10.53
CA SER A 87 7.03 10.81 11.59
C SER A 87 6.59 12.29 11.61
N GLY A 88 5.29 12.53 11.43
CA GLY A 88 4.69 13.87 11.41
C GLY A 88 4.89 14.64 10.10
N GLU A 89 5.59 14.07 9.11
CA GLU A 89 5.89 14.74 7.84
C GLU A 89 5.11 14.12 6.68
N TRP A 90 4.63 14.97 5.77
CA TRP A 90 3.83 14.54 4.62
C TRP A 90 4.69 14.37 3.37
N TYR A 91 4.44 13.31 2.62
CA TYR A 91 5.13 12.97 1.39
C TYR A 91 4.12 12.68 0.28
N LYS A 92 4.43 13.14 -0.94
CA LYS A 92 3.62 12.81 -2.12
C LYS A 92 3.63 11.31 -2.35
N LEU A 93 2.48 10.78 -2.71
CA LEU A 93 2.28 9.38 -3.06
C LEU A 93 1.51 9.29 -4.37
N LYS A 94 1.85 8.29 -5.17
CA LYS A 94 0.98 7.81 -6.25
C LYS A 94 0.84 6.31 -6.08
N TYR A 95 -0.35 5.78 -6.23
CA TYR A 95 -0.54 4.34 -6.25
C TYR A 95 -1.61 3.88 -7.23
N LYS A 96 -1.52 2.61 -7.62
CA LYS A 96 -2.56 1.83 -8.27
C LYS A 96 -2.75 0.56 -7.45
N CYS A 97 -3.98 0.27 -7.11
CA CYS A 97 -4.33 -0.90 -6.31
C CYS A 97 -5.52 -1.61 -6.93
N ARG A 98 -5.45 -2.94 -6.98
CA ARG A 98 -6.56 -3.80 -7.37
C ARG A 98 -6.77 -4.84 -6.29
N THR A 99 -8.04 -5.10 -5.99
CA THR A 99 -8.48 -6.05 -4.97
C THR A 99 -9.33 -7.18 -5.58
N SER A 100 -9.63 -8.19 -4.77
CA SER A 100 -10.72 -9.11 -5.06
C SER A 100 -12.07 -8.39 -5.05
N GLU A 101 -13.12 -9.04 -5.55
CA GLU A 101 -14.49 -8.50 -5.58
C GLU A 101 -15.01 -8.10 -4.18
N GLN A 102 -14.50 -8.72 -3.12
CA GLN A 102 -14.87 -8.39 -1.74
C GLN A 102 -14.12 -7.17 -1.18
N ASN A 103 -13.22 -6.57 -1.98
CA ASN A 103 -12.32 -5.48 -1.63
C ASN A 103 -11.40 -5.75 -0.42
N LEU A 104 -10.98 -7.00 -0.23
CA LEU A 104 -10.16 -7.42 0.90
C LEU A 104 -8.77 -7.95 0.52
N ALA A 105 -8.69 -8.78 -0.51
CA ALA A 105 -7.43 -9.37 -0.94
C ALA A 105 -6.78 -8.48 -1.99
N ILE A 106 -5.53 -8.07 -1.79
CA ILE A 106 -4.75 -7.34 -2.80
C ILE A 106 -4.36 -8.29 -3.94
N GLN A 107 -4.73 -7.94 -5.17
CA GLN A 107 -4.36 -8.67 -6.38
C GLN A 107 -3.14 -8.06 -7.06
N SER A 108 -3.05 -6.74 -7.07
CA SER A 108 -1.88 -6.02 -7.58
C SER A 108 -1.77 -4.67 -6.89
N PHE A 109 -0.55 -4.22 -6.66
CA PHE A 109 -0.29 -2.92 -6.08
C PHE A 109 1.03 -2.36 -6.60
N ASP A 110 0.98 -1.14 -7.13
CA ASP A 110 2.13 -0.37 -7.60
C ASP A 110 2.08 1.00 -6.93
N TYR A 111 3.23 1.51 -6.50
CA TYR A 111 3.31 2.85 -5.93
C TYR A 111 4.61 3.58 -6.26
N ARG A 112 4.60 4.89 -6.01
CA ARG A 112 5.79 5.74 -6.06
C ARG A 112 5.72 6.78 -4.95
N VAL A 113 6.75 6.80 -4.11
CA VAL A 113 6.99 7.90 -3.17
C VAL A 113 7.60 9.08 -3.93
N GLY A 114 7.04 10.26 -3.71
CA GLY A 114 7.53 11.53 -4.23
C GLY A 114 8.19 12.38 -3.15
N GLU A 115 8.32 13.66 -3.46
CA GLU A 115 8.91 14.65 -2.56
C GLU A 115 8.08 14.87 -1.29
N LYS A 116 8.76 15.32 -0.24
CA LYS A 116 8.13 15.88 0.95
C LYS A 116 7.24 17.07 0.56
N VAL A 117 6.04 17.15 1.14
CA VAL A 117 5.14 18.29 1.00
C VAL A 117 5.61 19.39 1.95
N PRO A 118 6.00 20.58 1.45
CA PRO A 118 6.43 21.68 2.32
C PRO A 118 5.33 22.06 3.32
N GLU A 119 5.70 22.27 4.58
CA GLU A 119 4.75 22.62 5.66
C GLU A 119 3.96 23.90 5.35
N SER A 120 4.59 24.85 4.64
CA SER A 120 3.93 26.07 4.15
C SER A 120 2.74 25.81 3.22
N GLN A 121 2.63 24.61 2.64
CA GLN A 121 1.52 24.21 1.78
C GLN A 121 0.44 23.43 2.52
N TRP A 122 0.68 22.97 3.75
CA TRP A 122 -0.21 22.04 4.44
C TRP A 122 -1.62 22.61 4.65
N GLY A 123 -1.72 23.89 5.02
CA GLY A 123 -3.02 24.55 5.20
C GLY A 123 -3.88 24.55 3.94
N GLN A 124 -3.28 24.64 2.75
CA GLN A 124 -4.01 24.57 1.48
C GLN A 124 -4.62 23.18 1.21
N TYR A 125 -3.98 22.14 1.73
CA TYR A 125 -4.33 20.74 1.48
C TYR A 125 -4.91 20.02 2.70
N TYR A 126 -5.28 20.77 3.74
CA TYR A 126 -5.81 20.25 5.01
C TYR A 126 -4.90 19.19 5.67
N LEU A 127 -3.59 19.35 5.51
CA LEU A 127 -2.59 18.48 6.12
C LEU A 127 -2.19 19.01 7.51
N TYR A 128 -1.94 18.09 8.44
CA TYR A 128 -1.55 18.41 9.82
C TYR A 128 -0.79 17.24 10.45
N ASN A 129 -0.09 17.52 11.55
CA ASN A 129 0.55 16.52 12.41
C ASN A 129 -0.43 16.04 13.48
#